data_AF-A0A7S3YFB7-F1
#
_entry.id   AF-A0A7S3YFB7-F1
#
_cell.length_a   1.000
_cell.length_b   1.000
_cell.length_c   1.000
_cell.angle_alpha   90.00
_cell.angle_beta   90.00
_cell.angle_gamma   90.00
#
_symmetry.space_group_name_H-M   'P 1'
#
loop_
_entity.id
_entity.type
_entity.pdbx_description
1 polymer ?
#
loop_
_entity_poly.entity_id
_entity_poly.type
_entity_poly.pdbx_seq_one_letter_code
_entity_poly.pdbx_strand_id
1 'polypeptide(L)'
;MKGETRTPEFLAMNPLHICPTLKINKDLSIWESNAILRYMGSSSKKAYPENIEQRAWVDTMLDYRQCNFYPKVSTVCYGFLGFRKPGSEEEVKKGKAALEAEIKQ
;
A
#
# COMPACT_ATOMS: atom_id res chain seq x y z
N MET A 1 -13.48 9.88 -11.74
CA MET A 1 -12.10 10.35 -11.45
C MET A 1 -11.56 11.07 -12.69
N LYS A 2 -10.81 12.17 -12.53
CA LYS A 2 -10.33 13.03 -13.64
C LYS A 2 -9.11 12.51 -14.42
N GLY A 3 -8.57 11.34 -14.06
CA GLY A 3 -7.50 10.69 -14.83
C GLY A 3 -6.11 11.35 -14.71
N GLU A 4 -5.87 12.11 -13.63
CA GLU A 4 -4.65 12.91 -13.43
C GLU A 4 -3.35 12.10 -13.49
N THR A 5 -3.39 10.81 -13.18
CA THR A 5 -2.24 9.89 -13.28
C THR A 5 -1.81 9.55 -14.70
N ARG A 6 -2.57 10.00 -15.72
CA ARG A 6 -2.30 9.75 -17.15
C ARG A 6 -1.75 10.97 -17.89
N THR A 7 -1.52 12.07 -17.20
CA THR A 7 -0.88 13.26 -17.79
C THR A 7 0.58 12.95 -18.15
N PRO A 8 1.15 13.54 -19.21
CA PRO A 8 2.57 13.40 -19.53
C PRO A 8 3.47 13.74 -18.34
N GLU A 9 3.10 14.75 -17.56
CA GLU A 9 3.83 15.21 -16.38
C GLU A 9 3.82 14.14 -15.27
N PHE A 10 2.71 13.46 -15.04
CA PHE A 10 2.64 12.37 -14.06
C PHE A 10 3.40 11.14 -14.53
N LEU A 11 3.25 10.76 -15.80
CA LEU A 11 3.94 9.62 -16.38
C LEU A 11 5.47 9.78 -16.39
N ALA A 12 5.97 11.01 -16.52
CA ALA A 12 7.38 11.33 -16.34
C ALA A 12 7.88 11.07 -14.91
N MET A 13 7.01 11.11 -13.89
CA MET A 13 7.35 10.76 -12.50
C MET A 13 7.17 9.27 -12.20
N ASN A 14 6.09 8.67 -12.69
CA ASN A 14 5.77 7.26 -12.48
C ASN A 14 5.11 6.66 -13.74
N PRO A 15 5.85 5.84 -14.52
CA PRO A 15 5.32 5.24 -15.74
C PRO A 15 4.21 4.22 -15.46
N LEU A 16 4.11 3.70 -14.23
CA LEU A 16 3.06 2.78 -13.81
C LEU A 16 1.71 3.46 -13.56
N HIS A 17 1.62 4.80 -13.65
CA HIS A 17 0.37 5.55 -13.53
C HIS A 17 -0.47 5.21 -12.27
N ILE A 18 0.22 4.82 -11.18
CA ILE A 18 -0.37 4.43 -9.90
C ILE A 18 -0.18 5.48 -8.82
N CYS A 19 -1.11 5.49 -7.87
CA CYS A 19 -1.00 6.23 -6.63
C CYS A 19 -0.72 5.27 -5.47
N PRO A 20 0.07 5.67 -4.45
CA PRO A 20 0.73 6.98 -4.33
C PRO A 20 2.03 7.09 -5.14
N THR A 21 2.36 8.32 -5.55
CA THR A 21 3.65 8.71 -6.15
C THR A 21 4.13 9.98 -5.43
N LEU A 22 5.41 10.04 -5.07
CA LEU A 22 6.04 11.17 -4.39
C LEU A 22 7.21 11.70 -5.22
N LYS A 23 7.16 12.98 -5.58
CA LYS A 23 8.31 13.71 -6.12
C LYS A 23 9.21 14.18 -4.98
N ILE A 24 10.44 13.67 -4.92
CA ILE A 24 11.41 14.01 -3.87
C ILE A 24 12.12 15.33 -4.23
N ASN A 25 12.58 15.45 -5.47
CA ASN A 25 13.25 16.64 -5.98
C ASN A 25 13.03 16.75 -7.50
N LYS A 26 13.86 17.55 -8.21
CA LYS A 26 13.71 17.75 -9.64
C LYS A 26 13.90 16.47 -10.46
N ASP A 27 14.79 15.58 -10.02
CA ASP A 27 15.29 14.45 -10.79
C ASP A 27 14.85 13.09 -10.23
N LEU A 28 14.36 13.05 -8.99
CA LEU A 28 13.94 11.83 -8.30
C LEU A 28 12.46 11.87 -7.92
N SER A 29 11.73 10.87 -8.39
CA SER A 29 10.39 10.52 -7.92
C SER A 29 10.37 9.04 -7.54
N ILE A 30 9.55 8.69 -6.55
CA ILE A 30 9.36 7.31 -6.11
C ILE A 30 7.86 6.98 -6.05
N TRP A 31 7.55 5.72 -6.25
CA TRP A 31 6.23 5.13 -6.10
C TRP A 31 6.33 3.89 -5.22
N GLU A 32 5.19 3.27 -4.90
CA GLU A 32 4.98 2.31 -3.81
C GLU A 32 4.86 2.95 -2.43
N SER A 33 3.74 2.68 -1.76
CA SER A 33 3.42 3.28 -0.46
C SER A 33 4.44 2.92 0.62
N ASN A 34 4.89 1.67 0.70
CA ASN A 34 5.89 1.24 1.68
C ASN A 34 7.26 1.92 1.43
N ALA A 35 7.67 2.11 0.16
CA ALA A 35 8.92 2.81 -0.16
C ALA A 35 8.86 4.28 0.25
N ILE A 36 7.74 4.95 -0.02
CA ILE A 36 7.48 6.33 0.42
C ILE A 36 7.51 6.45 1.94
N LEU A 37 6.88 5.51 2.66
CA LEU A 37 6.91 5.49 4.13
C LEU A 37 8.33 5.33 4.68
N ARG A 38 9.13 4.42 4.13
CA ARG A 38 10.55 4.23 4.53
C ARG A 38 11.38 5.49 4.27
N TYR A 39 11.19 6.15 3.13
CA TYR A 39 11.84 7.42 2.83
C TYR A 39 11.48 8.50 3.85
N MET A 40 10.18 8.78 4.05
CA MET A 40 9.74 9.80 5.00
C MET A 40 10.13 9.48 6.45
N GLY A 41 10.06 8.21 6.85
CA GLY A 41 10.48 7.75 8.16
C GLY A 41 11.98 7.95 8.38
N SER A 42 12.81 7.66 7.37
CA SER A 42 14.25 7.89 7.41
C SER A 42 14.59 9.39 7.45
N SER A 43 13.94 10.21 6.62
CA SER A 43 14.18 11.65 6.57
C SER A 43 13.76 12.36 7.87
N SER A 44 12.70 11.89 8.52
CA SER A 44 12.22 12.48 9.78
C SER A 44 12.93 11.93 11.02
N LYS A 45 13.61 10.78 10.92
CA LYS A 45 14.22 10.02 12.04
C LYS A 45 13.28 9.67 13.19
N LYS A 46 11.95 9.76 12.99
CA LYS A 46 10.95 9.54 14.05
C LYS A 46 10.23 8.20 13.96
N ALA A 47 10.04 7.69 12.75
CA ALA A 47 9.14 6.56 12.49
C ALA A 47 9.82 5.33 11.87
N TYR A 48 11.12 5.43 11.56
CA TYR A 48 11.90 4.34 10.98
C TYR A 48 13.26 4.22 11.70
N PRO A 49 13.45 3.18 12.55
CA PRO A 49 14.63 3.07 13.42
C PRO A 49 15.96 2.97 12.67
N GLU A 50 17.04 3.48 13.27
CA GLU A 50 18.42 3.28 12.77
C GLU A 50 19.01 1.93 13.21
N ASN A 51 18.60 1.40 14.37
CA ASN A 51 18.97 0.05 14.81
C ASN A 51 18.44 -1.01 13.83
N ILE A 52 19.31 -1.93 13.41
CA ILE A 52 19.01 -2.86 12.31
C ILE A 52 17.96 -3.91 12.70
N GLU A 53 17.95 -4.36 13.96
CA GLU A 53 17.01 -5.36 14.44
C GLU A 53 15.60 -4.78 14.56
N GLN A 54 15.48 -3.56 15.10
CA GLN A 54 14.21 -2.84 15.15
C GLN A 54 13.69 -2.52 13.74
N ARG A 55 14.58 -2.14 12.82
CA ARG A 55 14.24 -1.88 11.42
C ARG A 55 13.72 -3.14 10.73
N ALA A 56 14.38 -4.28 10.93
CA ALA A 56 13.96 -5.56 10.36
C ALA A 56 12.52 -5.91 10.78
N TRP A 57 12.13 -5.59 12.01
CA TRP A 57 10.75 -5.79 12.47
C TRP A 57 9.75 -4.87 11.78
N VAL A 58 10.09 -3.59 11.61
CA VAL A 58 9.25 -2.64 10.85
C VAL A 58 9.09 -3.10 9.40
N ASP A 59 10.17 -3.53 8.76
CA ASP A 59 10.12 -4.02 7.38
C ASP A 59 9.28 -5.29 7.24
N THR A 60 9.40 -6.21 8.20
CA THR A 60 8.56 -7.41 8.27
C THR A 60 7.08 -7.02 8.32
N MET A 61 6.71 -6.05 9.16
CA MET A 61 5.31 -5.61 9.27
C MET A 61 4.81 -4.88 8.03
N LEU A 62 5.64 -4.03 7.41
CA LEU A 62 5.29 -3.33 6.18
C LEU A 62 5.00 -4.32 5.04
N ASP A 63 5.85 -5.34 4.89
CA ASP A 63 5.77 -6.30 3.79
C ASP A 63 4.69 -7.37 4.06
N TYR A 64 4.56 -7.86 5.29
CA TYR A 64 3.45 -8.73 5.69
C TYR A 64 2.09 -8.03 5.47
N ARG A 65 1.98 -6.76 5.86
CA ARG A 65 0.75 -5.98 5.62
C ARG A 65 0.47 -5.88 4.12
N GLN A 66 1.46 -5.57 3.29
CA GLN A 66 1.29 -5.38 1.85
C GLN A 66 0.95 -6.68 1.12
N CYS A 67 1.67 -7.76 1.41
CA CYS A 67 1.62 -8.99 0.64
C CYS A 67 0.61 -10.01 1.17
N ASN A 68 0.30 -9.97 2.47
CA ASN A 68 -0.57 -10.96 3.11
C ASN A 68 -1.88 -10.37 3.63
N PHE A 69 -1.83 -9.33 4.45
CA PHE A 69 -3.03 -8.78 5.10
C PHE A 69 -3.91 -7.97 4.13
N TYR A 70 -3.31 -7.04 3.39
CA TYR A 70 -4.01 -6.09 2.53
C TYR A 70 -4.82 -6.72 1.40
N PRO A 71 -4.36 -7.78 0.70
CA PRO A 71 -5.19 -8.47 -0.29
C PRO A 71 -6.51 -9.00 0.29
N LYS A 72 -6.49 -9.51 1.54
CA LYS A 72 -7.70 -9.99 2.23
C LYS A 72 -8.65 -8.85 2.55
N VAL A 73 -8.13 -7.75 3.10
CA VAL A 73 -8.90 -6.52 3.37
C VAL A 73 -9.52 -5.97 2.09
N SER A 74 -8.73 -5.82 1.02
CA SER A 74 -9.24 -5.29 -0.25
C SER A 74 -10.34 -6.18 -0.85
N THR A 75 -10.22 -7.51 -0.70
CA THR A 75 -11.22 -8.46 -1.20
C THR A 75 -12.58 -8.21 -0.56
N VAL A 76 -12.60 -8.00 0.76
CA VAL A 76 -13.84 -7.74 1.50
C VAL A 76 -14.29 -6.30 1.29
N CYS A 77 -13.44 -5.32 1.59
CA CYS A 77 -13.84 -3.92 1.72
C CYS A 77 -14.07 -3.20 0.38
N TYR A 78 -13.34 -3.51 -0.68
CA TYR A 78 -13.38 -2.67 -1.90
C TYR A 78 -14.71 -2.78 -2.65
N GLY A 79 -15.41 -3.92 -2.51
CA GLY A 79 -16.77 -4.07 -3.03
C GLY A 79 -17.76 -3.15 -2.30
N PHE A 80 -17.68 -3.11 -0.97
CA PHE A 80 -18.54 -2.25 -0.14
C PHE A 80 -18.24 -0.75 -0.32
N LEU A 81 -16.97 -0.40 -0.53
CA LEU A 81 -16.54 0.99 -0.72
C LEU A 81 -16.73 1.51 -2.17
N GLY A 82 -17.23 0.66 -3.08
CA GLY A 82 -17.46 1.04 -4.48
C GLY A 82 -16.19 1.18 -5.33
N PHE A 83 -15.05 0.67 -4.85
CA PHE A 83 -13.78 0.66 -5.62
C PHE A 83 -13.71 -0.47 -6.64
N ARG A 84 -14.53 -1.51 -6.49
CA ARG A 84 -14.75 -2.56 -7.47
C ARG A 84 -16.19 -3.06 -7.39
N LYS A 85 -16.64 -3.80 -8.40
CA LYS A 85 -17.90 -4.55 -8.29
C LYS A 85 -17.81 -5.50 -7.09
N PRO A 86 -18.82 -5.55 -6.21
CA PRO A 86 -18.86 -6.54 -5.15
C PRO A 86 -18.65 -7.95 -5.71
N GLY A 87 -17.84 -8.76 -5.03
CA GLY A 87 -17.74 -10.18 -5.33
C GLY A 87 -19.06 -10.90 -5.03
N SER A 88 -19.16 -12.15 -5.47
CA SER A 88 -20.26 -13.03 -5.07
C SER A 88 -20.35 -13.17 -3.55
N GLU A 89 -21.52 -13.53 -3.03
CA GLU A 89 -21.70 -13.76 -1.59
C GLU A 89 -20.71 -14.79 -1.04
N GLU A 90 -20.38 -15.82 -1.82
CA GLU A 90 -19.43 -16.86 -1.44
C GLU A 90 -18.00 -16.31 -1.32
N GLU A 91 -17.55 -15.49 -2.27
CA GLU A 91 -16.24 -14.83 -2.23
C GLU A 91 -16.13 -13.88 -1.04
N VAL A 92 -17.19 -13.10 -0.77
CA VAL A 92 -17.21 -12.19 0.39
C VAL A 92 -17.18 -12.98 1.69
N LYS A 93 -17.92 -14.09 1.79
CA LYS A 93 -17.91 -14.97 2.97
C LYS A 93 -16.52 -15.59 3.21
N LYS A 94 -15.88 -16.11 2.16
CA LYS A 94 -14.50 -16.64 2.23
C LYS A 94 -13.50 -15.56 2.64
N GLY A 95 -13.60 -14.38 2.04
CA GLY A 95 -12.73 -13.25 2.38
C GLY A 95 -12.88 -12.78 3.83
N LYS A 96 -14.11 -12.71 4.35
CA LYS A 96 -14.37 -12.39 5.76
C LYS A 96 -13.78 -13.43 6.71
N ALA A 97 -14.01 -14.72 6.45
CA ALA A 97 -13.46 -15.79 7.26
C ALA A 97 -11.92 -15.78 7.27
N ALA A 98 -11.29 -15.55 6.12
CA ALA A 98 -9.83 -15.43 6.03
C ALA A 98 -9.29 -14.21 6.80
N LEU A 99 -9.98 -13.07 6.73
CA LEU A 99 -9.60 -11.88 7.49
C LEU A 99 -9.78 -12.06 9.00
N GLU A 100 -10.87 -12.70 9.44
CA GLU A 100 -11.11 -13.02 10.86
C GLU A 100 -10.06 -13.99 11.43
N ALA A 101 -9.64 -14.98 10.63
CA ALA A 101 -8.58 -15.91 11.03
C ALA A 101 -7.23 -15.20 11.18
N GLU A 102 -6.93 -14.23 10.31
CA GLU A 102 -5.70 -13.44 10.37
C GLU A 102 -5.66 -12.52 11.59
N ILE A 103 -6.78 -11.87 11.94
CA ILE A 103 -6.87 -10.94 13.09
C ILE A 103 -6.69 -11.67 14.44
N LYS A 104 -6.96 -12.97 14.50
CA LYS A 104 -6.91 -13.76 15.74
C LYS A 104 -5.53 -14.39 16.02
N GLN A 105 -4.56 -14.25 15.10
CA GLN A 105 -3.17 -14.66 15.31
C GLN A 105 -2.42 -13.63 16.16
#